data_AF-A0A3A8N729-F1
#
_entry.id   AF-A0A3A8N729-F1
#
_cell.length_a   1.000
_cell.length_b   1.000
_cell.length_c   1.000
_cell.angle_alpha   90.00
_cell.angle_beta   90.00
_cell.angle_gamma   90.00
#
_symmetry.space_group_name_H-M   'P 1'
#
loop_
_entity.id
_entity.type
_entity.pdbx_description
1 polymer ?
#
loop_
_entity_poly.entity_id
_entity_poly.type
_entity_poly.pdbx_seq_one_letter_code
_entity_poly.pdbx_strand_id
1 'polypeptide(L)'
;MIATTPRRTLTLAAAPGQPTHVSAASGLVRVGDWLYVVADDSLHLAVFPATGDAPGHTVRLFPGELPEAPAPRKAAKPDLEALCRLGPSAGFAHGALLALPSGSTPVRRRASVLPLNADGTLAGPPRAVDCTALYLQLERELVALNVEGAAVTGKRLRLLNRGNGEGGVDALVDLDLDRVLVGVDGGLLGPEAVRTVRRWDLGEANGVRLSFTDASALPDGRMVFTATAEDSKDRVADGPVKGSAVGVLAPDGTPVYLDAVDAALKLEGVDARVEGGRIHLLLVADADDPSVPAPLLEAVLPVPG
;
A
#
# COMPACT_ATOMS: atom_id res chain seq x y z
N MET A 1 19.22 4.41 -12.73
CA MET A 1 18.81 5.13 -11.51
C MET A 1 17.74 6.15 -11.88
N ILE A 2 16.60 6.05 -11.22
CA ILE A 2 15.40 6.88 -11.41
C ILE A 2 15.55 8.14 -10.59
N ALA A 3 15.45 9.30 -11.25
CA ALA A 3 15.46 10.59 -10.56
C ALA A 3 14.11 10.87 -9.91
N THR A 4 14.13 11.28 -8.65
CA THR A 4 12.94 11.70 -7.90
C THR A 4 12.97 13.20 -7.63
N THR A 5 11.80 13.83 -7.56
CA THR A 5 11.66 15.25 -7.23
C THR A 5 10.64 15.41 -6.10
N PRO A 6 10.96 16.14 -5.02
CA PRO A 6 9.98 16.44 -3.99
C PRO A 6 8.83 17.27 -4.55
N ARG A 7 7.60 16.86 -4.26
CA ARG A 7 6.39 17.57 -4.67
C ARG A 7 5.76 18.34 -3.53
N ARG A 8 5.56 17.67 -2.39
CA ARG A 8 5.00 18.28 -1.17
C ARG A 8 5.33 17.42 0.05
N THR A 9 5.08 17.98 1.22
CA THR A 9 5.02 17.23 2.48
C THR A 9 3.56 16.91 2.80
N LEU A 10 3.31 15.75 3.42
CA LEU A 10 1.96 15.31 3.79
C LEU A 10 1.48 15.96 5.11
N THR A 11 1.27 17.27 5.08
CA THR A 11 0.75 18.04 6.22
C THR A 11 -0.77 17.94 6.34
N LEU A 12 -1.27 17.83 7.57
CA LEU A 12 -2.70 17.76 7.89
C LEU A 12 -3.18 19.10 8.46
N ALA A 13 -4.45 19.42 8.23
CA ALA A 13 -5.08 20.59 8.81
C ALA A 13 -5.03 20.50 10.34
N ALA A 14 -4.61 21.58 10.98
CA ALA A 14 -4.44 21.60 12.43
C ALA A 14 -5.79 21.40 13.14
N ALA A 15 -5.82 20.43 14.06
CA ALA A 15 -6.92 20.21 14.99
C ALA A 15 -6.35 19.87 16.38
N PRO A 16 -6.98 20.34 17.48
CA PRO A 16 -6.49 20.06 18.83
C PRO A 16 -6.37 18.56 19.10
N GLY A 17 -5.21 18.11 19.56
CA GLY A 17 -4.95 16.71 19.90
C GLY A 17 -4.84 15.76 18.71
N GLN A 18 -4.77 16.28 17.48
CA GLN A 18 -4.58 15.45 16.28
C GLN A 18 -3.18 15.65 15.68
N PRO A 19 -2.63 14.64 14.98
CA PRO A 19 -1.40 14.79 14.23
C PRO A 19 -1.50 15.94 13.22
N THR A 20 -0.42 16.70 13.05
CA THR A 20 -0.32 17.78 12.06
C THR A 20 0.25 17.33 10.72
N HIS A 21 0.57 16.04 10.59
CA HIS A 21 1.11 15.41 9.40
C HIS A 21 0.89 13.90 9.44
N VAL A 22 1.13 13.25 8.30
CA VAL A 22 1.31 11.80 8.19
C VAL A 22 2.81 11.52 8.25
N SER A 23 3.26 10.62 9.12
CA SER A 23 4.68 10.22 9.26
C SER A 23 4.97 8.90 8.57
N ALA A 24 4.21 7.85 8.89
CA ALA A 24 4.43 6.50 8.39
C ALA A 24 3.47 6.17 7.24
N ALA A 25 3.69 6.78 6.08
CA ALA A 25 2.81 6.62 4.92
C ALA A 25 3.10 5.31 4.17
N SER A 26 2.18 4.35 4.24
CA SER A 26 2.40 2.96 3.78
C SER A 26 1.51 2.51 2.63
N GLY A 27 0.88 3.45 1.93
CA GLY A 27 0.14 3.12 0.70
C GLY A 27 -0.53 4.34 0.10
N LEU A 28 -0.56 4.44 -1.23
CA LEU A 28 -1.03 5.61 -1.95
C LEU A 28 -1.97 5.24 -3.09
N VAL A 29 -3.15 5.86 -3.12
CA VAL A 29 -4.06 5.79 -4.27
C VAL A 29 -4.50 7.17 -4.69
N ARG A 30 -4.38 7.48 -5.99
CA ARG A 30 -5.02 8.66 -6.57
C ARG A 30 -6.37 8.29 -7.19
N VAL A 31 -7.42 9.05 -6.86
CA VAL A 31 -8.71 9.00 -7.54
C VAL A 31 -9.12 10.41 -7.95
N GLY A 32 -9.09 10.69 -9.26
CA GLY A 32 -9.36 12.04 -9.77
C GLY A 32 -8.38 13.06 -9.20
N ASP A 33 -8.93 14.05 -8.48
CA ASP A 33 -8.18 15.14 -7.86
C ASP A 33 -7.82 14.89 -6.39
N TRP A 34 -7.97 13.65 -5.92
CA TRP A 34 -7.70 13.27 -4.53
C TRP A 34 -6.61 12.21 -4.43
N LEU A 35 -5.74 12.39 -3.44
CA LEU A 35 -4.79 11.38 -2.97
C LEU A 35 -5.29 10.82 -1.65
N TYR A 36 -5.30 9.51 -1.55
CA TYR A 36 -5.65 8.76 -0.37
C TYR A 36 -4.42 8.03 0.13
N VAL A 37 -4.09 8.20 1.41
CA VAL A 37 -2.89 7.65 2.01
C VAL A 37 -3.26 6.92 3.30
N VAL A 38 -2.88 5.65 3.39
CA VAL A 38 -2.93 4.90 4.66
C VAL A 38 -1.60 5.09 5.40
N ALA A 39 -1.67 4.95 6.71
CA ALA A 39 -0.51 4.92 7.57
C ALA A 39 -0.59 3.74 8.53
N ASP A 40 0.51 3.05 8.73
CA ASP A 40 0.59 1.81 9.50
C ASP A 40 0.25 2.03 11.00
N ASP A 41 0.52 3.23 11.50
CA ASP A 41 0.44 3.66 12.90
C ASP A 41 -0.84 4.44 13.23
N SER A 42 -1.82 4.41 12.33
CA SER A 42 -3.02 5.25 12.38
C SER A 42 -4.32 4.44 12.33
N LEU A 43 -5.39 5.01 12.89
CA LEU A 43 -6.77 4.53 12.73
C LEU A 43 -7.51 5.28 11.62
N HIS A 44 -6.81 6.07 10.83
CA HIS A 44 -7.38 7.03 9.89
C HIS A 44 -6.74 6.93 8.51
N LEU A 45 -7.53 7.23 7.49
CA LEU A 45 -7.10 7.51 6.14
C LEU A 45 -6.81 9.01 6.02
N ALA A 46 -5.67 9.37 5.46
CA ALA A 46 -5.38 10.76 5.12
C ALA A 46 -5.81 11.06 3.68
N VAL A 47 -6.41 12.24 3.47
CA VAL A 47 -6.97 12.68 2.19
C VAL A 47 -6.38 14.03 1.84
N PHE A 48 -5.79 14.11 0.65
CA PHE A 48 -5.11 15.31 0.15
C PHE A 48 -5.59 15.69 -1.25
N PRO A 49 -5.57 16.97 -1.63
CA PRO A 49 -5.71 17.33 -3.02
C PRO A 49 -4.47 16.86 -3.81
N ALA A 50 -4.69 16.31 -5.00
CA ALA A 50 -3.64 15.80 -5.88
C ALA A 50 -2.84 16.91 -6.57
N THR A 51 -3.31 18.15 -6.48
CA THR A 51 -2.65 19.34 -7.03
C THR A 51 -2.57 20.44 -5.98
N GLY A 52 -1.46 21.19 -6.00
CA GLY A 52 -1.19 22.22 -5.01
C GLY A 52 -0.80 21.65 -3.63
N ASP A 53 -0.61 22.57 -2.68
CA ASP A 53 0.03 22.28 -1.40
C ASP A 53 -0.90 22.46 -0.20
N ALA A 54 -2.22 22.49 -0.43
CA ALA A 54 -3.18 22.59 0.66
C ALA A 54 -3.07 21.37 1.60
N PRO A 55 -3.18 21.59 2.92
CA PRO A 55 -3.10 20.52 3.90
C PRO A 55 -4.24 19.52 3.70
N GLY A 56 -3.98 18.28 4.05
CA GLY A 56 -4.98 17.21 4.02
C GLY A 56 -5.90 17.23 5.23
N HIS A 57 -6.83 16.29 5.25
CA HIS A 57 -7.66 15.98 6.40
C HIS A 57 -7.68 14.45 6.60
N THR A 58 -8.22 14.00 7.72
CA THR A 58 -8.31 12.58 8.04
C THR A 58 -9.74 12.10 8.11
N VAL A 59 -9.94 10.83 7.73
CA VAL A 59 -11.20 10.11 7.87
C VAL A 59 -10.95 8.87 8.71
N ARG A 60 -11.74 8.69 9.76
CA ARG A 60 -11.56 7.58 10.71
C ARG A 60 -12.00 6.26 10.08
N LEU A 61 -11.09 5.28 10.05
CA LEU A 61 -11.30 3.93 9.52
C LEU A 61 -11.81 2.96 10.58
N PHE A 62 -11.29 3.06 11.80
CA PHE A 62 -11.62 2.16 12.90
C PHE A 62 -12.00 2.94 14.17
N PRO A 63 -12.92 2.42 14.98
CA PRO A 63 -13.26 3.03 16.26
C PRO A 63 -12.12 2.87 17.27
N GLY A 64 -12.17 3.66 18.35
CA GLY A 64 -11.22 3.59 19.46
C GLY A 64 -10.07 4.58 19.36
N GLU A 65 -9.08 4.36 20.22
CA GLU A 65 -7.86 5.15 20.34
C GLU A 65 -6.67 4.21 20.45
N LEU A 66 -5.53 4.64 19.91
CA LEU A 66 -4.28 3.91 20.06
C LEU A 66 -3.55 4.38 21.32
N PRO A 67 -2.90 3.47 22.07
CA PRO A 67 -2.05 3.85 23.19
C PRO A 67 -0.97 4.88 22.78
N GLU A 68 -0.60 5.75 23.71
CA GLU A 68 0.52 6.69 23.51
C GLU A 68 1.88 5.99 23.59
N ALA A 69 2.02 5.02 24.51
CA ALA A 69 3.28 4.32 24.71
C ALA A 69 3.64 3.43 23.50
N PRO A 70 4.91 3.42 23.03
CA PRO A 70 5.28 2.77 21.76
C PRO A 70 4.95 1.27 21.67
N ALA A 71 5.31 0.48 22.69
CA ALA A 71 5.09 -0.97 22.69
C ALA A 71 3.59 -1.36 22.64
N PRO A 72 2.71 -0.85 23.53
CA PRO A 72 1.29 -1.16 23.44
C PRO A 72 0.63 -0.56 22.19
N ARG A 73 1.12 0.57 21.68
CA ARG A 73 0.67 1.12 20.39
C ARG A 73 0.94 0.15 19.25
N LYS A 74 2.17 -0.35 19.15
CA LYS A 74 2.61 -1.30 18.11
C LYS A 74 1.83 -2.62 18.13
N ALA A 75 1.42 -3.06 19.32
CA ALA A 75 0.59 -4.25 19.50
C ALA A 75 -0.89 -4.03 19.15
N ALA A 76 -1.39 -2.79 19.26
CA ALA A 76 -2.79 -2.45 19.03
C ALA A 76 -3.08 -1.89 17.62
N LYS A 77 -2.08 -1.38 16.90
CA LYS A 77 -2.27 -0.75 15.58
C LYS A 77 -2.83 -1.75 14.56
N PRO A 78 -3.75 -1.31 13.67
CA PRO A 78 -4.33 -2.15 12.64
C PRO A 78 -3.32 -2.54 11.56
N ASP A 79 -2.22 -1.77 11.41
CA ASP A 79 -1.10 -2.06 10.49
C ASP A 79 -1.57 -2.08 9.04
N LEU A 80 -2.20 -0.98 8.60
CA LEU A 80 -2.70 -0.83 7.23
C LEU A 80 -1.53 -0.48 6.30
N GLU A 81 -1.01 -1.50 5.64
CA GLU A 81 0.18 -1.44 4.78
C GLU A 81 -0.14 -1.48 3.28
N ALA A 82 -1.41 -1.59 2.89
CA ALA A 82 -1.76 -1.62 1.47
C ALA A 82 -3.08 -0.90 1.22
N LEU A 83 -3.11 -0.10 0.15
CA LEU A 83 -4.31 0.62 -0.29
C LEU A 83 -4.51 0.40 -1.78
N CYS A 84 -5.71 -0.02 -2.18
CA CYS A 84 -6.03 -0.16 -3.60
C CYS A 84 -7.43 0.33 -3.93
N ARG A 85 -7.65 0.69 -5.20
CA ARG A 85 -8.97 1.01 -5.74
C ARG A 85 -9.65 -0.23 -6.29
N LEU A 86 -10.86 -0.49 -5.81
CA LEU A 86 -11.79 -1.46 -6.37
C LEU A 86 -12.70 -0.82 -7.42
N GLY A 87 -13.04 -1.59 -8.44
CA GLY A 87 -14.09 -1.22 -9.40
C GLY A 87 -15.49 -1.31 -8.80
N PRO A 88 -16.54 -0.92 -9.56
CA PRO A 88 -17.92 -1.03 -9.13
C PRO A 88 -18.35 -2.44 -8.74
N SER A 89 -19.24 -2.53 -7.75
CA SER A 89 -19.87 -3.77 -7.26
C SER A 89 -21.36 -3.54 -6.96
N ALA A 90 -22.05 -4.55 -6.42
CA ALA A 90 -23.43 -4.38 -5.96
C ALA A 90 -23.51 -3.43 -4.75
N GLY A 91 -22.49 -3.44 -3.89
CA GLY A 91 -22.38 -2.55 -2.72
C GLY A 91 -21.83 -1.16 -3.03
N PHE A 92 -21.05 -0.98 -4.12
CA PHE A 92 -20.35 0.27 -4.41
C PHE A 92 -20.50 0.68 -5.88
N ALA A 93 -21.48 1.52 -6.19
CA ALA A 93 -21.82 1.89 -7.57
C ALA A 93 -20.67 2.57 -8.36
N HIS A 94 -19.80 3.32 -7.68
CA HIS A 94 -18.62 3.95 -8.30
C HIS A 94 -17.29 3.33 -7.85
N GLY A 95 -17.37 2.13 -7.26
CA GLY A 95 -16.25 1.46 -6.64
C GLY A 95 -15.92 1.97 -5.24
N ALA A 96 -14.80 1.50 -4.72
CA ALA A 96 -14.38 1.76 -3.34
C ALA A 96 -12.86 1.78 -3.22
N LEU A 97 -12.34 2.34 -2.13
CA LEU A 97 -10.98 2.06 -1.66
C LEU A 97 -11.01 0.86 -0.72
N LEU A 98 -10.02 -0.02 -0.83
CA LEU A 98 -9.80 -1.11 0.09
C LEU A 98 -8.42 -0.93 0.75
N ALA A 99 -8.44 -0.67 2.05
CA ALA A 99 -7.26 -0.63 2.91
C ALA A 99 -7.08 -2.00 3.58
N LEU A 100 -5.97 -2.66 3.30
CA LEU A 100 -5.64 -3.99 3.79
C LEU A 100 -4.56 -3.90 4.89
N PRO A 101 -4.72 -4.66 5.99
CA PRO A 101 -3.68 -4.78 6.98
C PRO A 101 -2.63 -5.82 6.55
N SER A 102 -1.44 -5.78 7.16
CA SER A 102 -0.33 -6.70 6.81
C SER A 102 -0.63 -8.19 6.96
N GLY A 103 -1.55 -8.56 7.86
CA GLY A 103 -1.84 -9.95 8.16
C GLY A 103 -0.84 -10.67 9.07
N SER A 104 0.21 -9.97 9.49
CA SER A 104 1.32 -10.52 10.30
C SER A 104 0.91 -11.01 11.69
N THR A 105 -0.25 -10.59 12.22
CA THR A 105 -0.80 -11.07 13.50
C THR A 105 -2.33 -11.17 13.43
N PRO A 106 -2.99 -11.90 14.36
CA PRO A 106 -4.45 -12.01 14.37
C PRO A 106 -5.21 -10.68 14.46
N VAL A 107 -4.64 -9.65 15.10
CA VAL A 107 -5.28 -8.32 15.19
C VAL A 107 -5.21 -7.55 13.87
N ARG A 108 -4.27 -7.90 12.99
CA ARG A 108 -4.00 -7.28 11.68
C ARG A 108 -4.71 -8.03 10.55
N ARG A 109 -5.97 -8.44 10.77
CA ARG A 109 -6.77 -9.24 9.80
C ARG A 109 -8.11 -8.59 9.45
N ARG A 110 -8.27 -7.31 9.80
CA ARG A 110 -9.49 -6.53 9.52
C ARG A 110 -9.18 -5.40 8.55
N ALA A 111 -9.70 -5.51 7.35
CA ALA A 111 -9.60 -4.47 6.33
C ALA A 111 -10.69 -3.40 6.52
N SER A 112 -10.51 -2.27 5.84
CA SER A 112 -11.50 -1.20 5.77
C SER A 112 -11.82 -0.88 4.31
N VAL A 113 -13.10 -0.86 3.96
CA VAL A 113 -13.57 -0.46 2.63
C VAL A 113 -14.31 0.88 2.71
N LEU A 114 -13.94 1.82 1.83
CA LEU A 114 -14.55 3.14 1.75
C LEU A 114 -15.23 3.34 0.39
N PRO A 115 -16.57 3.51 0.36
CA PRO A 115 -17.29 3.80 -0.88
C PRO A 115 -16.79 5.10 -1.53
N LEU A 116 -16.74 5.12 -2.87
CA LEU A 116 -16.40 6.31 -3.65
C LEU A 116 -17.63 6.89 -4.35
N ASN A 117 -17.63 8.20 -4.57
CA ASN A 117 -18.52 8.91 -5.48
C ASN A 117 -17.93 8.90 -6.90
N ALA A 118 -18.74 9.29 -7.89
CA ALA A 118 -18.31 9.38 -9.28
C ALA A 118 -17.12 10.35 -9.50
N ASP A 119 -17.01 11.39 -8.69
CA ASP A 119 -15.93 12.39 -8.72
C ASP A 119 -14.66 11.94 -7.96
N GLY A 120 -14.68 10.73 -7.40
CA GLY A 120 -13.58 10.17 -6.63
C GLY A 120 -13.54 10.57 -5.16
N THR A 121 -14.48 11.40 -4.67
CA THR A 121 -14.61 11.68 -3.23
C THR A 121 -15.16 10.47 -2.46
N LEU A 122 -15.05 10.48 -1.13
CA LEU A 122 -15.64 9.42 -0.29
C LEU A 122 -17.16 9.59 -0.20
N ALA A 123 -17.91 8.53 -0.49
CA ALA A 123 -19.37 8.55 -0.55
C ALA A 123 -20.06 8.20 0.78
N GLY A 124 -19.31 7.75 1.79
CA GLY A 124 -19.89 7.34 3.05
C GLY A 124 -18.86 6.84 4.07
N PRO A 125 -19.34 6.36 5.23
CA PRO A 125 -18.46 5.85 6.27
C PRO A 125 -17.74 4.56 5.83
N PRO A 126 -16.54 4.29 6.38
CA PRO A 126 -15.85 3.03 6.15
C PRO A 126 -16.64 1.85 6.72
N ARG A 127 -16.45 0.69 6.10
CA ARG A 127 -16.94 -0.59 6.59
C ARG A 127 -15.78 -1.54 6.84
N ALA A 128 -15.82 -2.24 7.96
CA ALA A 128 -14.86 -3.30 8.21
C ALA A 128 -15.15 -4.53 7.33
N VAL A 129 -14.09 -5.18 6.88
CA VAL A 129 -14.13 -6.48 6.19
C VAL A 129 -13.24 -7.44 6.94
N ASP A 130 -13.76 -8.61 7.31
CA ASP A 130 -12.98 -9.65 7.96
C ASP A 130 -12.17 -10.43 6.91
N CYS A 131 -10.83 -10.39 7.02
CA CYS A 131 -9.90 -11.08 6.14
C CYS A 131 -9.30 -12.34 6.80
N THR A 132 -9.80 -12.76 7.96
CA THR A 132 -9.18 -13.82 8.77
C THR A 132 -9.03 -15.12 7.99
N ALA A 133 -10.08 -15.55 7.28
CA ALA A 133 -10.06 -16.80 6.53
C ALA A 133 -9.12 -16.74 5.31
N LEU A 134 -9.10 -15.61 4.60
CA LEU A 134 -8.14 -15.35 3.53
C LEU A 134 -6.70 -15.42 4.04
N TYR A 135 -6.37 -14.70 5.12
CA TYR A 135 -4.99 -14.62 5.62
C TYR A 135 -4.52 -15.94 6.24
N LEU A 136 -5.38 -16.69 6.93
CA LEU A 136 -5.06 -18.04 7.38
C LEU A 136 -4.74 -18.99 6.22
N GLN A 137 -5.34 -18.80 5.04
CA GLN A 137 -5.00 -19.57 3.86
C GLN A 137 -3.65 -19.15 3.30
N LEU A 138 -3.35 -17.85 3.23
CA LEU A 138 -2.06 -17.35 2.75
C LEU A 138 -0.90 -17.74 3.69
N GLU A 139 -1.11 -17.77 5.00
CA GLU A 139 -0.11 -18.21 6.00
C GLU A 139 0.33 -19.67 5.81
N ARG A 140 -0.50 -20.51 5.18
CA ARG A 140 -0.12 -21.90 4.84
C ARG A 140 0.90 -21.96 3.70
N GLU A 141 0.95 -20.92 2.86
CA GLU A 141 1.86 -20.82 1.72
C GLU A 141 3.03 -19.86 2.01
N LEU A 142 2.84 -18.88 2.89
CA LEU A 142 3.78 -17.81 3.22
C LEU A 142 4.02 -17.82 4.74
N VAL A 143 5.14 -18.42 5.15
CA VAL A 143 5.50 -18.64 6.58
C VAL A 143 5.54 -17.34 7.39
N ALA A 144 5.85 -16.22 6.74
CA ALA A 144 5.83 -14.88 7.32
C ALA A 144 4.97 -13.96 6.43
N LEU A 145 3.65 -14.11 6.53
CA LEU A 145 2.71 -13.25 5.80
C LEU A 145 2.88 -11.78 6.26
N ASN A 146 3.10 -10.90 5.30
CA ASN A 146 3.23 -9.46 5.46
C ASN A 146 2.81 -8.77 4.16
N VAL A 147 1.51 -8.49 4.00
CA VAL A 147 0.95 -7.84 2.82
C VAL A 147 1.28 -6.35 2.88
N GLU A 148 2.02 -5.84 1.89
CA GLU A 148 2.42 -4.41 1.82
C GLU A 148 2.08 -3.76 0.48
N GLY A 149 1.42 -4.47 -0.44
CA GLY A 149 1.00 -3.83 -1.69
C GLY A 149 -0.25 -4.47 -2.24
N ALA A 150 -1.09 -3.66 -2.88
CA ALA A 150 -2.30 -4.14 -3.51
C ALA A 150 -2.66 -3.36 -4.77
N ALA A 151 -2.98 -4.05 -5.86
CA ALA A 151 -3.52 -3.39 -7.05
C ALA A 151 -4.47 -4.30 -7.83
N VAL A 152 -5.46 -3.71 -8.49
CA VAL A 152 -6.39 -4.42 -9.35
C VAL A 152 -5.88 -4.40 -10.79
N THR A 153 -5.61 -5.56 -11.36
CA THR A 153 -5.23 -5.70 -12.78
C THR A 153 -6.10 -6.75 -13.48
N GLY A 154 -6.82 -6.33 -14.53
CA GLY A 154 -7.75 -7.19 -15.25
C GLY A 154 -8.81 -7.79 -14.32
N LYS A 155 -8.83 -9.13 -14.19
CA LYS A 155 -9.76 -9.89 -13.33
C LYS A 155 -9.15 -10.31 -11.99
N ARG A 156 -8.09 -9.63 -11.56
CA ARG A 156 -7.35 -10.00 -10.35
C ARG A 156 -7.20 -8.82 -9.42
N LEU A 157 -7.38 -9.06 -8.12
CA LEU A 157 -6.73 -8.25 -7.10
C LEU A 157 -5.38 -8.92 -6.81
N ARG A 158 -4.30 -8.18 -7.00
CA ARG A 158 -2.94 -8.64 -6.73
C ARG A 158 -2.49 -8.11 -5.39
N LEU A 159 -1.99 -8.99 -4.53
CA LEU A 159 -1.31 -8.62 -3.30
C LEU A 159 0.18 -8.84 -3.44
N LEU A 160 0.97 -7.94 -2.88
CA LEU A 160 2.41 -8.10 -2.69
C LEU A 160 2.68 -8.44 -1.23
N ASN A 161 3.33 -9.58 -1.02
CA ASN A 161 3.88 -9.96 0.27
C ASN A 161 5.33 -9.48 0.35
N ARG A 162 5.70 -8.76 1.40
CA ARG A 162 7.08 -8.36 1.67
C ARG A 162 7.87 -9.52 2.26
N GLY A 163 9.06 -9.73 1.73
CA GLY A 163 9.97 -10.80 2.13
C GLY A 163 11.03 -10.44 3.17
N ASN A 164 10.87 -9.36 3.92
CA ASN A 164 11.86 -8.92 4.91
C ASN A 164 11.92 -9.85 6.14
N GLY A 165 13.11 -9.96 6.74
CA GLY A 165 13.37 -10.81 7.90
C GLY A 165 13.57 -12.30 7.60
N GLU A 166 13.92 -13.05 8.64
CA GLU A 166 14.27 -14.47 8.51
C GLU A 166 13.09 -15.31 7.99
N GLY A 167 13.34 -16.08 6.91
CA GLY A 167 12.34 -16.92 6.25
C GLY A 167 11.26 -16.16 5.46
N GLY A 168 11.35 -14.83 5.39
CA GLY A 168 10.46 -13.99 4.58
C GLY A 168 10.67 -14.25 3.09
N VAL A 169 9.59 -14.19 2.31
CA VAL A 169 9.67 -14.32 0.85
C VAL A 169 8.79 -13.27 0.18
N ASP A 170 9.37 -12.53 -0.75
CA ASP A 170 8.63 -11.65 -1.63
C ASP A 170 7.70 -12.49 -2.50
N ALA A 171 6.41 -12.16 -2.52
CA ALA A 171 5.45 -12.93 -3.29
C ALA A 171 4.35 -12.07 -3.91
N LEU A 172 3.94 -12.47 -5.11
CA LEU A 172 2.75 -12.00 -5.77
C LEU A 172 1.61 -13.01 -5.55
N VAL A 173 0.55 -12.57 -4.88
CA VAL A 173 -0.67 -13.35 -4.69
C VAL A 173 -1.72 -12.83 -5.66
N ASP A 174 -2.22 -13.70 -6.54
CA ASP A 174 -3.38 -13.38 -7.36
C ASP A 174 -4.65 -13.85 -6.64
N LEU A 175 -5.57 -12.91 -6.41
CA LEU A 175 -6.93 -13.16 -5.97
C LEU A 175 -7.90 -12.95 -7.14
N ASP A 176 -8.96 -13.74 -7.20
CA ASP A 176 -10.06 -13.58 -8.13
C ASP A 176 -10.88 -12.34 -7.77
N LEU A 177 -10.91 -11.36 -8.67
CA LEU A 177 -11.53 -10.07 -8.39
C LEU A 177 -13.04 -10.19 -8.15
N ASP A 178 -13.75 -11.05 -8.88
CA ASP A 178 -15.20 -11.21 -8.71
C ASP A 178 -15.52 -11.77 -7.32
N ARG A 179 -14.71 -12.73 -6.84
CA ARG A 179 -14.83 -13.26 -5.47
C ARG A 179 -14.48 -12.22 -4.41
N VAL A 180 -13.46 -11.41 -4.66
CA VAL A 180 -13.10 -10.30 -3.77
C VAL A 180 -14.25 -9.31 -3.66
N LEU A 181 -14.84 -8.85 -4.77
CA LEU A 181 -15.94 -7.89 -4.75
C LEU A 181 -17.16 -8.43 -4.00
N VAL A 182 -17.54 -9.69 -4.23
CA VAL A 182 -18.62 -10.36 -3.48
C VAL A 182 -18.31 -10.42 -1.98
N GLY A 183 -17.08 -10.78 -1.62
CA GLY A 183 -16.66 -10.87 -0.22
C GLY A 183 -16.62 -9.51 0.48
N VAL A 184 -16.11 -8.46 -0.18
CA VAL A 184 -16.12 -7.09 0.35
C VAL A 184 -17.56 -6.59 0.54
N ASP A 185 -18.44 -6.81 -0.45
CA ASP A 185 -19.86 -6.46 -0.34
C ASP A 185 -20.52 -7.17 0.86
N GLY A 186 -20.17 -8.43 1.10
CA GLY A 186 -20.63 -9.26 2.22
C GLY A 186 -19.91 -9.05 3.56
N GLY A 187 -18.79 -8.30 3.59
CA GLY A 187 -18.01 -8.03 4.79
C GLY A 187 -17.03 -9.14 5.22
N LEU A 188 -16.75 -10.12 4.36
CA LEU A 188 -15.84 -11.24 4.63
C LEU A 188 -15.06 -11.64 3.37
N LEU A 189 -13.73 -11.69 3.45
CA LEU A 189 -12.86 -12.24 2.41
C LEU A 189 -12.40 -13.65 2.78
N GLY A 190 -12.77 -14.62 1.94
CA GLY A 190 -12.48 -16.02 2.15
C GLY A 190 -11.38 -16.59 1.25
N PRO A 191 -10.95 -17.82 1.52
CA PRO A 191 -9.89 -18.51 0.78
C PRO A 191 -10.26 -18.82 -0.68
N GLU A 192 -11.54 -18.83 -1.04
CA GLU A 192 -12.04 -19.08 -2.40
C GLU A 192 -11.60 -18.03 -3.42
N ALA A 193 -11.17 -16.85 -2.95
CA ALA A 193 -10.59 -15.81 -3.78
C ALA A 193 -9.16 -16.17 -4.22
N VAL A 194 -8.41 -16.96 -3.46
CA VAL A 194 -7.00 -17.26 -3.78
C VAL A 194 -6.91 -18.06 -5.09
N ARG A 195 -6.02 -17.63 -5.99
CA ARG A 195 -5.75 -18.32 -7.27
C ARG A 195 -4.34 -18.86 -7.33
N THR A 196 -3.34 -18.02 -7.10
CA THR A 196 -1.93 -18.43 -7.15
C THR A 196 -1.07 -17.60 -6.21
N VAL A 197 -0.02 -18.22 -5.66
CA VAL A 197 1.07 -17.53 -4.96
C VAL A 197 2.37 -17.77 -5.74
N ARG A 198 2.99 -16.70 -6.24
CA ARG A 198 4.28 -16.75 -6.95
C ARG A 198 5.34 -16.02 -6.13
N ARG A 199 6.41 -16.73 -5.78
CA ARG A 199 7.55 -16.19 -5.03
C ARG A 199 8.52 -15.51 -5.98
N TRP A 200 9.12 -14.43 -5.52
CA TRP A 200 10.09 -13.62 -6.25
C TRP A 200 11.35 -13.40 -5.44
N ASP A 201 12.45 -13.24 -6.16
CA ASP A 201 13.69 -12.67 -5.67
C ASP A 201 13.92 -11.40 -6.49
N LEU A 202 13.91 -10.25 -5.81
CA LEU A 202 14.07 -8.93 -6.43
C LEU A 202 15.55 -8.50 -6.48
N GLY A 203 16.46 -9.33 -5.99
CA GLY A 203 17.86 -9.00 -5.82
C GLY A 203 18.11 -8.13 -4.58
N GLU A 204 19.21 -7.39 -4.62
CA GLU A 204 19.73 -6.64 -3.47
C GLU A 204 20.11 -5.21 -3.87
N ALA A 205 19.98 -4.28 -2.93
CA ALA A 205 20.60 -2.96 -2.97
C ALA A 205 21.63 -2.85 -1.85
N ASN A 206 22.88 -2.56 -2.21
CA ASN A 206 23.99 -2.43 -1.26
C ASN A 206 24.14 -3.64 -0.30
N GLY A 207 23.95 -4.85 -0.82
CA GLY A 207 24.09 -6.11 -0.07
C GLY A 207 22.91 -6.45 0.84
N VAL A 208 21.79 -5.72 0.72
CA VAL A 208 20.56 -5.98 1.45
C VAL A 208 19.43 -6.25 0.48
N ARG A 209 18.65 -7.28 0.76
CA ARG A 209 17.52 -7.74 -0.07
C ARG A 209 16.51 -6.62 -0.32
N LEU A 210 16.13 -6.43 -1.57
CA LEU A 210 14.95 -5.63 -1.93
C LEU A 210 13.69 -6.44 -1.67
N SER A 211 12.71 -5.84 -1.00
CA SER A 211 11.40 -6.46 -0.78
C SER A 211 10.26 -5.51 -1.12
N PHE A 212 9.13 -6.06 -1.58
CA PHE A 212 7.98 -5.28 -2.03
C PHE A 212 7.42 -4.38 -0.93
N THR A 213 6.97 -3.18 -1.28
CA THR A 213 6.40 -2.21 -0.33
C THR A 213 5.15 -1.47 -0.80
N ASP A 214 4.80 -1.49 -2.10
CA ASP A 214 3.48 -1.08 -2.61
C ASP A 214 3.34 -1.43 -4.11
N ALA A 215 2.12 -1.29 -4.67
CA ALA A 215 1.83 -1.48 -6.08
C ALA A 215 0.75 -0.54 -6.64
N SER A 216 0.91 -0.17 -7.91
CA SER A 216 -0.13 0.53 -8.69
C SER A 216 -0.34 -0.12 -10.05
N ALA A 217 -1.59 -0.28 -10.44
CA ALA A 217 -1.96 -0.84 -11.74
C ALA A 217 -1.65 0.13 -12.89
N LEU A 218 -1.30 -0.43 -14.05
CA LEU A 218 -1.22 0.28 -15.32
C LEU A 218 -2.41 -0.11 -16.24
N PRO A 219 -2.84 0.76 -17.17
CA PRO A 219 -3.99 0.49 -18.02
C PRO A 219 -3.87 -0.73 -18.95
N ASP A 220 -2.64 -1.17 -19.24
CA ASP A 220 -2.36 -2.32 -20.10
C ASP A 220 -2.28 -3.66 -19.34
N GLY A 221 -2.63 -3.66 -18.06
CA GLY A 221 -2.60 -4.85 -17.20
C GLY A 221 -1.24 -5.12 -16.54
N ARG A 222 -0.21 -4.32 -16.85
CA ARG A 222 1.02 -4.29 -16.06
C ARG A 222 0.79 -3.63 -14.70
N MET A 223 1.79 -3.71 -13.85
CA MET A 223 1.75 -3.15 -12.50
C MET A 223 3.11 -2.54 -12.17
N VAL A 224 3.12 -1.28 -11.72
CA VAL A 224 4.29 -0.70 -11.07
C VAL A 224 4.33 -1.20 -9.63
N PHE A 225 5.53 -1.44 -9.09
CA PHE A 225 5.72 -1.72 -7.68
C PHE A 225 6.90 -0.92 -7.13
N THR A 226 6.87 -0.64 -5.83
CA THR A 226 8.04 -0.18 -5.07
C THR A 226 8.64 -1.34 -4.31
N ALA A 227 9.96 -1.27 -4.11
CA ALA A 227 10.67 -2.18 -3.23
C ALA A 227 11.74 -1.43 -2.44
N THR A 228 11.95 -1.83 -1.19
CA THR A 228 12.95 -1.24 -0.31
C THR A 228 13.86 -2.31 0.29
N ALA A 229 15.15 -2.01 0.33
CA ALA A 229 16.17 -2.78 1.01
C ALA A 229 16.38 -2.20 2.41
N GLU A 230 15.85 -2.88 3.41
CA GLU A 230 15.91 -2.47 4.81
C GLU A 230 16.71 -3.49 5.60
N ASP A 231 17.80 -3.04 6.24
CA ASP A 231 18.76 -3.92 6.93
C ASP A 231 18.27 -4.29 8.33
N SER A 232 17.24 -5.13 8.39
CA SER A 232 16.74 -5.69 9.63
C SER A 232 16.64 -7.21 9.56
N LYS A 233 17.07 -7.86 10.64
CA LYS A 233 16.90 -9.31 10.84
C LYS A 233 15.55 -9.66 11.45
N ASP A 234 14.86 -8.67 12.03
CA ASP A 234 13.55 -8.82 12.65
C ASP A 234 12.51 -8.16 11.75
N ARG A 235 11.50 -8.93 11.33
CA ARG A 235 10.38 -8.44 10.50
C ARG A 235 9.55 -7.34 11.18
N VAL A 236 9.71 -7.18 12.49
CA VAL A 236 8.99 -6.19 13.29
C VAL A 236 9.84 -4.97 13.56
N ALA A 237 11.17 -5.06 13.61
CA ALA A 237 12.03 -3.95 14.00
C ALA A 237 12.60 -3.25 12.78
N ASP A 238 12.58 -1.92 12.80
CA ASP A 238 13.05 -1.12 11.67
C ASP A 238 14.59 -1.10 11.62
N GLY A 239 15.12 -1.21 10.41
CA GLY A 239 16.56 -1.24 10.11
C GLY A 239 16.95 -0.08 9.18
N PRO A 240 18.25 0.21 9.04
CA PRO A 240 18.68 1.27 8.13
C PRO A 240 18.34 0.91 6.68
N VAL A 241 17.67 1.85 5.99
CA VAL A 241 17.39 1.75 4.56
C VAL A 241 18.69 1.81 3.77
N LYS A 242 18.93 0.79 2.95
CA LYS A 242 20.09 0.66 2.07
C LYS A 242 19.81 1.06 0.62
N GLY A 243 18.55 1.20 0.26
CA GLY A 243 18.12 1.68 -1.04
C GLY A 243 16.67 1.32 -1.32
N SER A 244 16.10 2.02 -2.29
CA SER A 244 14.76 1.72 -2.80
C SER A 244 14.80 1.64 -4.32
N ALA A 245 13.81 0.95 -4.88
CA ALA A 245 13.69 0.72 -6.30
C ALA A 245 12.23 0.80 -6.73
N VAL A 246 12.03 1.10 -8.02
CA VAL A 246 10.74 0.98 -8.68
C VAL A 246 10.88 -0.03 -9.79
N GLY A 247 9.93 -0.96 -9.85
CA GLY A 247 9.87 -1.98 -10.88
C GLY A 247 8.54 -2.02 -11.61
N VAL A 248 8.49 -2.83 -12.67
CA VAL A 248 7.26 -3.13 -13.43
C VAL A 248 7.11 -4.63 -13.56
N LEU A 249 5.93 -5.14 -13.22
CA LEU A 249 5.49 -6.50 -13.46
C LEU A 249 4.65 -6.55 -14.74
N ALA A 250 4.93 -7.54 -15.58
CA ALA A 250 4.12 -7.89 -16.75
C ALA A 250 2.70 -8.35 -16.35
N PRO A 251 1.76 -8.44 -17.31
CA PRO A 251 0.40 -8.88 -17.01
C PRO A 251 0.32 -10.32 -16.48
N ASP A 252 1.32 -11.17 -16.69
CA ASP A 252 1.43 -12.50 -16.09
C ASP A 252 2.03 -12.47 -14.65
N GLY A 253 2.55 -11.32 -14.23
CA GLY A 253 3.19 -11.10 -12.93
C GLY A 253 4.70 -11.27 -12.94
N THR A 254 5.35 -11.42 -14.09
CA THR A 254 6.82 -11.50 -14.21
C THR A 254 7.44 -10.10 -14.11
N PRO A 255 8.50 -9.87 -13.30
CA PRO A 255 9.28 -8.64 -13.34
C PRO A 255 9.94 -8.43 -14.71
N VAL A 256 9.64 -7.29 -15.35
CA VAL A 256 10.21 -6.90 -16.65
C VAL A 256 11.09 -5.65 -16.56
N TYR A 257 11.07 -4.96 -15.42
CA TYR A 257 11.87 -3.78 -15.14
C TYR A 257 12.08 -3.65 -13.64
N LEU A 258 13.28 -3.23 -13.23
CA LEU A 258 13.61 -2.82 -11.88
C LEU A 258 14.82 -1.88 -11.96
N ASP A 259 14.70 -0.70 -11.36
CA ASP A 259 15.82 0.24 -11.26
C ASP A 259 15.76 0.98 -9.91
N ALA A 260 16.94 1.30 -9.37
CA ALA A 260 17.07 2.00 -8.12
C ALA A 260 16.59 3.45 -8.26
N VAL A 261 16.00 4.02 -7.22
CA VAL A 261 15.76 5.47 -7.12
C VAL A 261 16.98 6.18 -6.55
N ASP A 262 17.13 7.46 -6.84
CA ASP A 262 18.20 8.31 -6.29
C ASP A 262 17.98 8.72 -4.83
N ALA A 263 16.74 8.56 -4.32
CA ALA A 263 16.40 8.83 -2.94
C ALA A 263 16.74 7.66 -2.01
N ALA A 264 17.50 7.95 -0.95
CA ALA A 264 17.75 7.03 0.16
C ALA A 264 16.59 7.06 1.18
N LEU A 265 15.37 6.78 0.71
CA LEU A 265 14.14 6.80 1.50
C LEU A 265 13.45 5.44 1.42
N LYS A 266 12.74 5.05 2.49
CA LYS A 266 11.89 3.85 2.52
C LYS A 266 10.64 4.13 1.69
N LEU A 267 10.60 3.71 0.43
CA LEU A 267 9.44 3.95 -0.42
C LEU A 267 8.34 2.96 -0.01
N GLU A 268 7.19 3.45 0.39
CA GLU A 268 6.07 2.62 0.87
C GLU A 268 4.73 3.00 0.24
N GLY A 269 4.74 3.81 -0.82
CA GLY A 269 3.52 3.95 -1.60
C GLY A 269 3.77 4.46 -3.02
N VAL A 270 2.93 4.03 -3.95
CA VAL A 270 3.02 4.42 -5.36
C VAL A 270 1.66 4.61 -6.02
N ASP A 271 1.48 5.73 -6.70
CA ASP A 271 0.47 5.93 -7.75
C ASP A 271 1.18 5.97 -9.10
N ALA A 272 0.68 5.23 -10.09
CA ALA A 272 1.28 5.17 -11.43
C ALA A 272 0.25 5.47 -12.51
N ARG A 273 0.58 6.39 -13.42
CA ARG A 273 -0.30 6.80 -14.53
C ARG A 273 0.48 6.90 -15.83
N VAL A 274 -0.16 6.57 -16.94
CA VAL A 274 0.44 6.70 -18.28
C VAL A 274 -0.03 8.00 -18.91
N GLU A 275 0.89 8.93 -19.13
CA GLU A 275 0.64 10.23 -19.76
C GLU A 275 1.75 10.50 -20.79
N GLY A 276 1.38 10.91 -22.01
CA GLY A 276 2.36 11.23 -23.06
C GLY A 276 3.32 10.08 -23.42
N GLY A 277 2.89 8.81 -23.25
CA GLY A 277 3.73 7.64 -23.52
C GLY A 277 4.81 7.37 -22.46
N ARG A 278 4.67 7.96 -21.26
CA ARG A 278 5.57 7.77 -20.12
C ARG A 278 4.77 7.37 -18.89
N ILE A 279 5.42 6.70 -17.94
CA ILE A 279 4.82 6.38 -16.65
C ILE A 279 5.19 7.49 -15.69
N HIS A 280 4.18 8.23 -15.24
CA HIS A 280 4.29 9.25 -14.21
C HIS A 280 3.96 8.63 -12.86
N LEU A 281 4.84 8.82 -11.91
CA LEU A 281 4.74 8.27 -10.57
C LEU A 281 4.51 9.37 -9.55
N LEU A 282 3.67 9.06 -8.57
CA LEU A 282 3.75 9.69 -7.25
C LEU A 282 4.19 8.64 -6.26
N LEU A 283 5.06 9.02 -5.35
CA LEU A 283 5.66 8.13 -4.36
C LEU A 283 5.52 8.74 -2.98
N VAL A 284 5.19 7.92 -1.98
CA VAL A 284 5.33 8.30 -0.57
C VAL A 284 6.42 7.47 0.08
N ALA A 285 6.99 8.02 1.14
CA ALA A 285 8.02 7.36 1.90
C ALA A 285 7.78 7.49 3.40
N ASP A 286 8.28 6.52 4.14
CA ASP A 286 8.36 6.54 5.59
C ASP A 286 9.79 6.87 6.03
N ALA A 287 9.90 7.66 7.09
CA ALA A 287 11.16 8.04 7.72
C ALA A 287 11.46 7.22 8.99
N ASP A 288 10.57 6.31 9.38
CA ASP A 288 10.58 5.56 10.65
C ASP A 288 10.69 6.49 11.89
N ASP A 289 10.29 7.75 11.74
CA ASP A 289 10.32 8.79 12.77
C ASP A 289 8.96 9.52 12.80
N PRO A 290 8.13 9.31 13.84
CA PRO A 290 6.84 9.96 13.99
C PRO A 290 6.86 11.49 14.02
N SER A 291 8.02 12.12 14.17
CA SER A 291 8.19 13.57 14.13
C SER A 291 8.48 14.11 12.72
N VAL A 292 8.83 13.23 11.78
CA VAL A 292 9.19 13.57 10.41
C VAL A 292 7.98 13.36 9.51
N PRO A 293 7.51 14.39 8.80
CA PRO A 293 6.38 14.23 7.91
C PRO A 293 6.79 13.52 6.61
N ALA A 294 5.97 12.57 6.19
CA ALA A 294 6.15 11.82 4.96
C ALA A 294 6.22 12.76 3.74
N PRO A 295 7.20 12.59 2.85
CA PRO A 295 7.24 13.30 1.58
C PRO A 295 6.30 12.67 0.57
N LEU A 296 5.75 13.50 -0.33
CA LEU A 296 5.25 13.09 -1.63
C LEU A 296 6.32 13.46 -2.67
N LEU A 297 6.82 12.47 -3.37
CA LEU A 297 7.78 12.63 -4.46
C LEU A 297 7.09 12.35 -5.80
N GLU A 298 7.71 12.81 -6.87
CA GLU A 298 7.35 12.43 -8.24
C GLU A 298 8.55 11.90 -9.01
N ALA A 299 8.27 11.02 -9.96
CA ALA A 299 9.26 10.48 -10.88
C ALA A 299 8.61 10.16 -12.23
N VAL A 300 9.42 10.05 -13.28
CA VAL A 300 8.94 9.70 -14.62
C VAL A 300 9.82 8.61 -15.23
N LEU A 301 9.19 7.50 -15.60
CA LEU A 301 9.85 6.37 -16.26
C LEU A 301 9.51 6.33 -17.75
N PRO A 302 10.42 5.84 -18.61
CA PRO A 302 9.99 5.32 -19.90
C PRO A 302 9.03 4.15 -19.69
N VAL A 303 8.11 3.93 -20.62
CA VAL A 303 7.31 2.70 -20.61
C VAL A 303 8.25 1.54 -21.01
N PRO A 304 8.53 0.57 -20.13
CA PRO A 304 9.37 -0.57 -20.50
C PRO A 304 8.73 -1.33 -21.67
N GLY A 305 9.55 -1.91 -22.55
CA GLY A 305 9.08 -2.79 -23.63
C GLY A 305 8.41 -4.05 -23.13
#